data_AF-A0A949HXV1-F1
#
_entry.id   AF-A0A949HXV1-F1
#
_cell.length_a   1.000
_cell.length_b   1.000
_cell.length_c   1.000
_cell.angle_alpha   90.00
_cell.angle_beta   90.00
_cell.angle_gamma   90.00
#
_symmetry.space_group_name_H-M   'P 1'
#
loop_
_entity.id
_entity.type
_entity.pdbx_description
1 polymer ?
#
loop_
_entity_poly.entity_id
_entity_poly.type
_entity_poly.pdbx_seq_one_letter_code
_entity_poly.pdbx_strand_id
1 'polypeptide(L)' 'MIFPQPFQCQGSQRALAALVLRYLPADMTRLVEPFCGSAAVSVAAAARGRA' A
#
# COMPACT_ATOMS: atom_id res chain seq x y z
N MET A 1 -11.59 1.68 -2.07
CA MET A 1 -11.44 0.32 -2.63
C MET A 1 -10.38 -0.41 -1.82
N ILE A 2 -10.69 -1.63 -1.36
CA ILE A 2 -9.81 -2.48 -0.53
C ILE A 2 -9.23 -3.56 -1.45
N PHE A 3 -7.92 -3.79 -1.38
CA PHE A 3 -7.24 -4.82 -2.18
C PHE A 3 -7.02 -6.09 -1.35
N PRO A 4 -7.08 -7.29 -1.98
CA PRO A 4 -6.81 -8.54 -1.29
C PRO A 4 -5.35 -8.60 -0.84
N GLN A 5 -5.12 -9.21 0.31
CA GLN A 5 -3.80 -9.45 0.87
C GLN A 5 -3.69 -10.90 1.31
N PRO A 6 -2.48 -11.46 1.34
CA PRO A 6 -2.27 -12.88 1.54
C PRO A 6 -2.77 -13.40 2.91
N PHE A 7 -2.88 -12.53 3.91
CA PHE A 7 -3.32 -12.91 5.25
C PHE A 7 -3.97 -11.73 5.98
N GLN A 8 -4.76 -12.02 7.03
CA GLN A 8 -5.24 -11.00 7.96
C GLN A 8 -4.13 -10.64 8.95
N CYS A 9 -3.95 -9.34 9.22
CA CYS A 9 -2.91 -8.86 10.11
C CYS A 9 -3.44 -7.72 10.98
N GLN A 10 -3.23 -7.79 12.30
CA GLN A 10 -3.60 -6.70 13.20
C GLN A 10 -2.79 -5.44 12.85
N GLY A 11 -3.45 -4.29 12.89
CA GLY A 11 -2.84 -3.02 12.47
C GLY A 11 -2.70 -2.85 10.95
N SER A 12 -3.33 -3.72 10.14
CA SER A 12 -3.26 -3.59 8.69
C SER A 12 -3.85 -2.27 8.19
N GLN A 13 -3.09 -1.56 7.36
CA GLN A 13 -3.48 -0.28 6.78
C GLN A 13 -4.45 -0.40 5.59
N ARG A 14 -5.17 -1.52 5.40
CA ARG A 14 -6.12 -1.75 4.28
C ARG A 14 -7.06 -0.58 4.01
N ALA A 15 -7.70 -0.10 5.07
CA ALA A 15 -8.66 0.99 5.00
C ALA A 15 -7.99 2.33 4.67
N LEU A 16 -6.74 2.52 5.11
CA LEU A 16 -5.98 3.76 4.97
C LEU A 16 -5.10 3.79 3.72
N ALA A 17 -4.81 2.66 3.07
CA ALA A 17 -3.87 2.57 1.96
C ALA A 17 -4.23 3.54 0.83
N ALA A 18 -5.51 3.64 0.47
CA ALA A 18 -5.98 4.58 -0.55
C ALA A 18 -5.75 6.06 -0.17
N LEU A 19 -5.78 6.39 1.13
CA LEU A 19 -5.48 7.73 1.64
C LEU A 19 -3.97 7.97 1.64
N VAL A 20 -3.17 7.03 2.14
CA VAL A 20 -1.70 7.09 2.18
C VAL A 20 -1.13 7.37 0.79
N LEU A 21 -1.62 6.67 -0.25
CA LEU A 21 -1.14 6.88 -1.61
C LEU A 21 -1.28 8.32 -2.08
N ARG A 22 -2.28 9.09 -1.62
CA ARG A 22 -2.46 10.49 -2.03
C ARG A 22 -1.31 11.40 -1.58
N TYR A 23 -0.57 10.98 -0.57
CA TYR A 23 0.57 11.71 -0.02
C TYR A 23 1.92 11.19 -0.52
N LEU A 24 1.93 10.14 -1.35
CA LEU A 24 3.16 9.67 -1.99
C LEU A 24 3.52 10.56 -3.20
N PRO A 25 4.83 10.79 -3.45
CA PRO A 25 5.29 11.52 -4.63
C PRO A 25 4.73 10.94 -5.93
N ALA A 26 4.44 11.80 -6.90
CA ALA A 26 3.89 11.36 -8.18
C ALA A 26 4.91 10.70 -9.10
N ASP A 27 6.19 11.01 -8.90
CA ASP A 27 7.34 10.68 -9.74
C ASP A 27 8.29 9.66 -9.10
N MET A 28 7.82 8.91 -8.09
CA MET A 28 8.64 7.86 -7.48
C MET A 28 8.78 6.65 -8.43
N THR A 29 10.00 6.12 -8.53
CA THR A 29 10.29 4.92 -9.33
C THR A 29 10.28 3.62 -8.53
N ARG A 30 10.33 3.71 -7.19
CA ARG A 30 10.35 2.56 -6.29
C ARG A 30 9.74 2.92 -4.94
N LEU A 31 8.81 2.09 -4.46
CA LEU A 31 8.31 2.12 -3.10
C LEU A 31 9.06 1.07 -2.26
N VAL A 32 9.60 1.46 -1.11
CA VAL A 32 10.26 0.55 -0.15
C VAL A 32 9.55 0.65 1.20
N GLU A 33 8.90 -0.43 1.63
CA GLU A 33 8.23 -0.52 2.94
C GLU A 33 9.04 -1.39 3.92
N PRO A 34 9.90 -0.83 4.78
CA PRO A 34 10.68 -1.60 5.74
C PRO A 34 9.80 -2.32 6.80
N PHE A 35 8.57 -1.85 7.00
CA PHE A 35 7.59 -2.40 7.95
C PHE A 35 6.25 -2.70 7.27
N CYS A 36 6.26 -3.53 6.22
CA CYS A 36 5.09 -3.70 5.35
C CYS A 36 3.91 -4.44 6.01
N GLY A 37 4.14 -5.27 7.03
CA GLY A 37 3.11 -6.11 7.64
C GLY A 37 2.39 -6.97 6.59
N SER A 38 1.09 -6.73 6.35
CA SER A 38 0.32 -7.39 5.29
C SER A 38 0.46 -6.72 3.90
N ALA A 39 1.46 -5.86 3.70
CA ALA A 39 1.77 -5.16 2.46
C ALA A 39 0.60 -4.35 1.88
N ALA A 40 -0.22 -3.71 2.73
CA ALA A 40 -1.42 -2.98 2.31
C ALA A 40 -1.14 -1.85 1.32
N VAL A 41 -0.10 -1.05 1.59
CA VAL A 41 0.26 0.10 0.76
C VAL A 41 0.98 -0.38 -0.50
N SER A 42 1.93 -1.31 -0.39
CA SER A 42 2.59 -1.95 -1.54
C SER A 42 1.60 -2.51 -2.55
N VAL A 43 0.64 -3.34 -2.11
CA VAL A 43 -0.37 -3.93 -3.01
C VAL A 43 -1.27 -2.83 -3.61
N ALA A 44 -1.66 -1.84 -2.81
CA ALA A 44 -2.48 -0.73 -3.31
C ALA A 44 -1.74 0.19 -4.29
N ALA A 45 -0.42 0.34 -4.15
CA ALA A 45 0.44 1.10 -5.06
C ALA A 45 0.57 0.38 -6.40
N ALA A 46 0.89 -0.92 -6.37
CA ALA A 46 0.99 -1.76 -7.56
C ALA A 46 -0.34 -1.81 -8.33
N ALA A 47 -1.46 -2.01 -7.63
CA ALA A 47 -2.79 -2.03 -8.24
C ALA A 47 -3.22 -0.70 -8.88
N ARG A 48 -2.52 0.41 -8.55
CA ARG A 48 -2.73 1.74 -9.12
C ARG A 48 -1.60 2.20 -10.03
N GLY A 49 -0.66 1.31 -10.38
CA GLY A 49 0.47 1.63 -11.25
C GLY A 49 1.42 2.68 -10.68
N ARG A 50 1.57 2.73 -9.34
CA ARG A 50 2.46 3.67 -8.65
C ARG A 50 3.74 3.02 -8.12
N ALA A 51 3.91 1.71 -8.28
CA ALA A 51 5.10 0.93 -7.91
C ALA A 51 5.11 -0.39 -8.66
#